data_AF-A0A835Z293-F1
#
_entry.id   AF-A0A835Z293-F1
#
_cell.length_a   1.000
_cell.length_b   1.000
_cell.length_c   1.000
_cell.angle_alpha   90.00
_cell.angle_beta   90.00
_cell.angle_gamma   90.00
#
_symmetry.space_group_name_H-M   'P 1'
#
loop_
_entity.id
_entity.type
_entity.pdbx_description
1 polymer ?
#
loop_
_entity_poly.entity_id
_entity_poly.type
_entity_poly.pdbx_seq_one_letter_code
_entity_poly.pdbx_strand_id
1 'polypeptide(L)' 'TGRHGNKGIISKIMPIQDMPYLPDGTIVDIIFNPLGVPSRMNVGQIFESL' A
#
# COMPACT_ATOMS: atom_id res chain seq x y z
N THR A 1 -8.84 6.76 -5.85
CA THR A 1 -9.58 6.09 -4.75
C THR A 1 -9.63 4.60 -5.04
N GLY A 2 -9.33 3.73 -4.06
CA GLY A 2 -9.40 2.27 -4.26
C GLY A 2 -10.82 1.72 -4.35
N ARG A 3 -10.98 0.54 -4.94
CA ARG A 3 -12.29 -0.16 -5.10
C ARG A 3 -12.97 -0.47 -3.77
N HIS A 4 -12.19 -0.53 -2.70
CA HIS A 4 -12.66 -0.78 -1.34
C HIS A 4 -12.83 0.48 -0.49
N GLY A 5 -13.03 1.64 -1.09
CA GLY A 5 -13.33 2.89 -0.35
C GLY A 5 -12.14 3.49 0.41
N ASN A 6 -10.94 2.91 0.30
CA ASN A 6 -9.73 3.50 0.86
C ASN A 6 -9.30 4.73 0.04
N LYS A 7 -9.65 5.91 0.56
CA LYS A 7 -9.21 7.23 0.08
C LYS A 7 -7.90 7.63 0.78
N GLY A 8 -7.03 8.31 0.04
CA GLY A 8 -5.78 8.85 0.56
C GLY A 8 -5.25 9.98 -0.33
N ILE A 9 -4.29 10.73 0.20
CA ILE A 9 -3.51 11.74 -0.51
C ILE A 9 -2.06 11.27 -0.61
N ILE A 10 -1.33 11.69 -1.65
CA ILE A 10 0.11 11.42 -1.74
C ILE A 10 0.83 12.30 -0.72
N SER A 11 1.47 11.69 0.28
CA SER A 11 2.18 12.42 1.34
C SER A 11 3.62 12.77 0.95
N LYS A 12 4.31 11.87 0.25
CA LYS A 12 5.70 12.03 -0.17
C LYS A 12 5.97 11.18 -1.42
N ILE A 13 6.79 11.71 -2.32
CA ILE A 13 7.40 10.96 -3.43
C ILE A 13 8.85 10.69 -3.03
N MET A 14 9.26 9.42 -3.01
CA MET A 14 10.63 9.03 -2.64
C MET A 14 11.44 8.59 -3.87
N PRO A 15 12.77 8.77 -3.85
CA PRO A 15 13.67 8.15 -4.82
C PRO A 15 13.55 6.61 -4.77
N ILE A 16 13.76 5.97 -5.92
CA ILE A 16 13.66 4.51 -6.08
C ILE A 16 14.65 3.76 -5.17
N GLN A 17 15.82 4.36 -4.91
CA GLN A 17 16.87 3.79 -4.08
C GLN A 17 16.49 3.68 -2.59
N ASP A 18 15.54 4.51 -2.15
CA ASP A 18 15.06 4.55 -0.76
C ASP A 18 13.84 3.65 -0.53
N MET A 19 13.29 3.06 -1.60
CA MET A 19 12.11 2.20 -1.51
C MET A 19 12.49 0.78 -1.05
N PRO A 20 11.62 0.12 -0.27
CA PRO A 20 11.78 -1.29 0.02
C PRO A 20 11.76 -2.14 -1.26
N TYR A 21 12.52 -3.24 -1.22
CA TYR A 21 12.61 -4.21 -2.30
C TYR A 21 12.29 -5.61 -1.81
N LEU A 22 11.77 -6.42 -2.72
CA LEU A 22 11.50 -7.84 -2.54
C LEU A 22 12.80 -8.66 -2.66
N PRO A 23 12.84 -9.91 -2.17
CA PRO A 23 14.04 -10.75 -2.25
C PRO A 23 14.57 -11.02 -3.67
N ASP A 24 13.72 -10.86 -4.69
CA ASP A 24 14.05 -10.96 -6.11
C ASP A 24 14.62 -9.65 -6.70
N GLY A 25 14.70 -8.59 -5.90
CA GLY A 25 15.18 -7.26 -6.30
C GLY A 25 14.08 -6.33 -6.84
N THR A 26 12.82 -6.77 -6.90
CA THR A 26 11.70 -5.95 -7.35
C THR A 26 11.40 -4.85 -6.32
N ILE A 27 11.26 -3.61 -6.77
CA ILE A 27 11.02 -2.46 -5.89
C ILE A 27 9.51 -2.25 -5.72
N VAL A 28 9.07 -1.88 -4.52
CA VAL A 28 7.66 -1.62 -4.22
C VAL A 28 7.19 -0.28 -4.82
N ASP A 29 6.02 -0.30 -5.47
CA ASP A 29 5.45 0.90 -6.10
C ASP A 29 4.79 1.88 -5.10
N ILE A 30 4.03 1.36 -4.12
CA ILE A 30 3.21 2.17 -3.20
C ILE A 30 3.21 1.53 -1.80
N ILE A 31 3.28 2.37 -0.77
CA ILE A 31 3.18 1.95 0.64
C ILE A 31 1.87 2.50 1.24
N PHE A 32 1.09 1.61 1.85
CA PHE A 32 -0.12 1.97 2.60
C PHE A 32 0.09 1.83 4.11
N ASN A 33 -0.63 2.65 4.88
CA ASN A 33 -0.67 2.51 6.34
C ASN A 33 -1.48 1.25 6.73
N PRO A 34 -0.90 0.28 7.45
CA PRO A 34 -1.60 -0.96 7.82
C PRO A 34 -2.80 -0.72 8.74
N LEU A 35 -2.83 0.37 9.52
CA LEU A 35 -3.92 0.66 10.46
C LEU A 35 -5.26 0.97 9.77
N GLY A 36 -5.24 1.34 8.48
CA GLY A 36 -6.45 1.66 7.72
C GLY A 36 -7.34 0.45 7.43
N VAL A 37 -6.78 -0.76 7.47
CA VAL A 37 -7.52 -2.00 7.19
C VAL A 37 -8.31 -2.50 8.40
N PRO A 38 -7.71 -2.76 9.58
CA PRO A 38 -8.45 -3.28 10.73
C PRO A 38 -9.47 -2.27 11.27
N SER A 39 -9.14 -0.96 11.24
CA SER A 39 -10.06 0.09 11.71
C SER A 39 -11.36 0.18 10.91
N ARG A 40 -11.35 -0.21 9.63
CA ARG A 40 -12.52 -0.19 8.74
C ARG A 40 -13.06 -1.58 8.44
N MET A 41 -12.46 -2.62 9.02
CA MET A 41 -12.71 -4.03 8.70
C MET A 41 -12.65 -4.31 7.19
N ASN A 42 -11.72 -3.67 6.49
CA ASN A 42 -11.61 -3.73 5.03
C ASN A 42 -10.73 -4.89 4.54
N VAL A 43 -11.13 -6.12 4.88
CA VAL A 43 -10.33 -7.33 4.60
C VAL A 43 -10.30 -7.66 3.10
N GLY A 44 -11.35 -7.29 2.35
CA GLY A 44 -11.41 -7.47 0.90
C GLY A 44 -10.23 -6.83 0.16
N GLN A 45 -9.73 -5.70 0.66
CA GLN A 45 -8.54 -5.07 0.09
C GLN A 45 -7.29 -5.94 0.23
N ILE A 46 -7.12 -6.64 1.34
CA ILE A 46 -5.99 -7.57 1.51
C ILE A 46 -6.16 -8.73 0.53
N PHE A 47 -7.36 -9.29 0.43
CA PHE A 47 -7.62 -10.41 -0.48
C PHE A 47 -7.44 -10.06 -1.96
N GLU A 48 -7.68 -8.83 -2.39
CA GLU A 48 -7.36 -8.38 -3.76
C GLU A 48 -5.84 -8.27 -4.04
N SER A 49 -5.01 -8.21 -2.99
CA SER A 49 -3.55 -8.06 -3.10
C SER A 49 -2.75 -9.35 -2.90
N LEU A 50 -3.43 -10.46 -2.59
CA LEU A 50 -2.86 -11.80 -2.47
C LEU A 50 -2.96 -12.55 -3.80
#